data_AF-A0A9X2DV44-F1
#
_entry.id   AF-A0A9X2DV44-F1
#
_cell.length_a   1.000
_cell.length_b   1.000
_cell.length_c   1.000
_cell.angle_alpha   90.00
_cell.angle_beta   90.00
_cell.angle_gamma   90.00
#
_symmetry.space_group_name_H-M   'P 1'
#
loop_
_entity.id
_entity.type
_entity.pdbx_description
1 polymer ?
#
loop_
_entity_poly.entity_id
_entity_poly.type
_entity_poly.pdbx_seq_one_letter_code
_entity_poly.pdbx_strand_id
1 'polypeptide(L)'
;MTPEHSADSSAPASAWGYGLATIASDGTVLDTWFPEPRLGTIPAGRDPWIVPAEFESLAGEDLRREVRIDVVTLQIELASPPASTSDAYLRLHLLSHLLVQPNTVNLDGIFAHLPNVVWTNAGPVSPDSFTRLRPSLRRHGIQAAGIDKFPRLTDYVTPAKVRIADTSRVRLGAHLAPGTTVMHEGFVNFNAGTLGSSMVEGRISQGVVVGDGSDIGGGASIMGTLSGGGTQRISIGARALLGANSGIGISIGDDSVVEAGLYVTAGTKVVVVGGAPRADGRPQTVKAVELSGVPNLLFRRNSLTGAVEVLPRTGAGIELNTALHA
;
A
#
# COMPACT_ATOMS: atom_id res chain seq x y z
N MET A 1 19.00 -5.58 36.89
CA MET A 1 19.98 -5.40 35.80
C MET A 1 19.24 -5.74 34.52
N THR A 2 18.46 -4.78 34.04
CA THR A 2 17.66 -4.85 32.81
C THR A 2 18.59 -4.58 31.63
N PRO A 3 18.57 -5.37 30.55
CA PRO A 3 19.35 -5.05 29.37
C PRO A 3 18.66 -3.91 28.62
N GLU A 4 19.33 -2.76 28.57
CA GLU A 4 19.03 -1.67 27.66
C GLU A 4 19.11 -2.19 26.22
N HIS A 5 17.99 -2.15 25.50
CA HIS A 5 18.02 -2.23 24.05
C HIS A 5 18.59 -0.91 23.52
N SER A 6 19.85 -0.94 23.10
CA SER A 6 20.48 0.11 22.31
C SER A 6 19.79 0.19 20.95
N ALA A 7 18.76 1.03 20.84
CA ALA A 7 18.20 1.45 19.56
C ALA A 7 19.09 2.57 18.99
N ASP A 8 20.17 2.18 18.34
CA ASP A 8 20.97 3.11 17.53
C ASP A 8 20.91 2.69 16.06
N SER A 9 19.95 3.28 15.35
CA SER A 9 20.03 3.56 13.92
C SER A 9 19.02 4.66 13.64
N SER A 10 19.45 5.91 13.51
CA SER A 10 18.57 6.96 12.98
C SER A 10 18.12 6.53 11.59
N ALA A 11 16.81 6.41 11.38
CA ALA A 11 16.28 6.19 10.03
C ALA A 11 16.86 7.28 9.12
N PRO A 12 17.38 6.95 7.93
CA PRO A 12 17.98 7.94 7.05
C PRO A 12 16.97 9.04 6.74
N ALA A 13 17.39 10.30 6.94
CA ALA A 13 16.51 11.46 6.77
C ALA A 13 16.20 11.78 5.30
N SER A 14 17.10 11.35 4.40
CA SER A 14 17.08 11.67 2.98
C SER A 14 17.15 10.43 2.10
N ALA A 15 16.81 10.63 0.83
CA ALA A 15 16.99 9.64 -0.23
C ALA A 15 17.31 10.34 -1.54
N TRP A 16 17.89 9.61 -2.49
CA TRP A 16 18.20 10.13 -3.81
C TRP A 16 18.15 9.05 -4.88
N GLY A 17 18.17 9.45 -6.15
CA GLY A 17 18.27 8.53 -7.27
C GLY A 17 18.51 9.23 -8.60
N TYR A 18 19.05 8.46 -9.54
CA TYR A 18 19.00 8.79 -10.96
C TYR A 18 17.71 8.25 -11.55
N GLY A 19 17.08 9.04 -12.41
CA GLY A 19 15.86 8.65 -13.05
C GLY A 19 15.73 9.14 -14.48
N LEU A 20 14.68 8.63 -15.12
CA LEU A 20 14.23 9.02 -16.45
C LEU A 20 12.82 9.56 -16.34
N ALA A 21 12.65 10.86 -16.57
CA ALA A 21 11.38 11.54 -16.52
C ALA A 21 10.76 11.61 -17.92
N THR A 22 9.55 11.08 -18.10
CA THR A 22 8.80 11.31 -19.35
C THR A 22 8.03 12.62 -19.24
N ILE A 23 8.29 13.54 -20.17
CA ILE A 23 7.78 14.91 -20.17
C ILE A 23 6.90 15.11 -21.40
N ALA A 24 5.67 15.56 -21.20
CA ALA A 24 4.75 15.94 -22.28
C ALA A 24 5.19 17.23 -22.97
N SER A 25 4.65 17.49 -24.16
CA SER A 25 4.95 18.68 -24.97
C SER A 25 4.68 20.02 -24.25
N ASP A 26 3.82 20.04 -23.24
CA ASP A 26 3.51 21.22 -22.42
C ASP A 26 4.44 21.40 -21.21
N GLY A 27 5.44 20.53 -21.05
CA GLY A 27 6.38 20.53 -19.92
C GLY A 27 5.92 19.72 -18.71
N THR A 28 4.72 19.12 -18.73
CA THR A 28 4.24 18.28 -17.64
C THR A 28 5.05 17.00 -17.55
N VAL A 29 5.67 16.74 -16.39
CA VAL A 29 6.28 15.44 -16.07
C VAL A 29 5.15 14.44 -15.85
N LEU A 30 5.04 13.43 -16.72
CA LEU A 30 4.01 12.38 -16.62
C LEU A 30 4.40 11.30 -15.63
N ASP A 31 5.67 10.89 -15.67
CA ASP A 31 6.24 9.91 -14.76
C ASP A 31 7.74 10.13 -14.55
N THR A 32 8.32 9.39 -13.60
CA THR A 32 9.77 9.28 -13.49
C THR A 32 10.14 7.89 -13.00
N TRP A 33 10.97 7.18 -13.75
CA TRP A 33 11.48 5.86 -13.36
C TRP A 33 12.83 6.00 -12.66
N PHE A 34 12.96 5.42 -11.47
CA PHE A 34 14.21 5.36 -10.71
C PHE A 34 14.66 3.89 -10.57
N PRO A 35 15.64 3.41 -11.37
CA PRO A 35 16.04 2.01 -11.36
C PRO A 35 16.71 1.56 -10.05
N GLU A 36 17.52 2.44 -9.45
CA GLU A 36 18.28 2.17 -8.22
C GLU A 36 18.21 3.36 -7.25
N PRO A 37 17.04 3.65 -6.66
CA PRO A 37 16.95 4.67 -5.61
C PRO A 37 17.76 4.24 -4.38
N ARG A 38 18.28 5.21 -3.62
CA ARG A 38 19.15 4.96 -2.46
C ARG A 38 18.75 5.85 -1.29
N LEU A 39 18.90 5.34 -0.08
CA LEU A 39 18.78 6.13 1.14
C LEU A 39 20.07 6.94 1.39
N GLY A 40 19.92 8.08 2.07
CA GLY A 40 21.00 9.02 2.36
C GLY A 40 21.08 10.16 1.34
N THR A 41 22.23 10.84 1.32
CA THR A 41 22.51 11.96 0.41
C THR A 41 23.26 11.50 -0.83
N ILE A 42 23.20 12.31 -1.88
CA ILE A 42 24.06 12.14 -3.07
C ILE A 42 25.53 12.14 -2.60
N PRO A 43 26.35 11.17 -3.04
CA PRO A 43 27.76 11.11 -2.68
C PRO A 43 28.50 12.41 -3.03
N ALA A 44 29.39 12.85 -2.13
CA ALA A 44 30.21 14.05 -2.34
C ALA A 44 31.07 13.91 -3.62
N GLY A 45 31.19 15.00 -4.39
CA GLY A 45 31.95 15.01 -5.65
C GLY A 45 31.18 14.50 -6.86
N ARG A 46 29.90 14.14 -6.70
CA ARG A 46 29.03 13.76 -7.82
C ARG A 46 28.29 14.98 -8.36
N ASP A 47 28.49 15.27 -9.64
CA ASP A 47 27.73 16.31 -10.32
C ASP A 47 26.30 15.81 -10.59
N PRO A 48 25.24 16.49 -10.11
CA PRO A 48 23.85 16.12 -10.38
C PRO A 48 23.50 16.10 -11.87
N TRP A 49 24.27 16.79 -12.71
CA TRP A 49 24.08 16.83 -14.17
C TRP A 49 24.81 15.70 -14.90
N ILE A 50 25.70 14.97 -14.21
CA ILE A 50 26.42 13.83 -14.78
C ILE A 50 25.78 12.54 -14.25
N VAL A 51 25.20 11.78 -15.18
CA VAL A 51 24.57 10.50 -14.90
C VAL A 51 25.34 9.34 -15.51
N PRO A 52 25.09 8.10 -15.08
CA PRO A 52 25.66 6.94 -15.75
C PRO A 52 25.25 6.90 -17.22
N ALA A 53 26.18 6.54 -18.12
CA ALA A 53 25.97 6.56 -19.58
C ALA A 53 24.77 5.72 -20.06
N GLU A 54 24.40 4.69 -19.30
CA GLU A 54 23.20 3.88 -19.54
C GLU A 54 21.90 4.72 -19.49
N PHE A 55 21.81 5.75 -18.64
CA PHE A 55 20.65 6.65 -18.60
C PHE A 55 20.62 7.59 -19.81
N GLU A 56 21.77 8.12 -20.22
CA GLU A 56 21.86 9.00 -21.40
C GLU A 56 21.37 8.28 -22.66
N SER A 57 21.69 7.00 -22.81
CA SER A 57 21.26 6.18 -23.95
C SER A 57 19.76 5.95 -24.04
N LEU A 58 19.03 6.17 -22.94
CA LEU A 58 17.59 5.98 -22.83
C LEU A 58 16.81 7.32 -22.90
N ALA A 59 17.51 8.44 -22.82
CA ALA A 59 16.94 9.76 -23.01
C ALA A 59 16.71 10.07 -24.50
N GLY A 60 15.70 10.88 -24.79
CA GLY A 60 15.37 11.26 -26.17
C GLY A 60 13.88 11.47 -26.39
N GLU A 61 13.51 11.77 -27.63
CA GLU A 61 12.12 12.04 -28.01
C GLU A 61 11.39 10.78 -28.48
N ASP A 62 10.13 10.65 -28.09
CA ASP A 62 9.18 9.72 -28.71
C ASP A 62 8.07 10.51 -29.41
N LEU A 63 8.33 10.83 -30.69
CA LEU A 63 7.42 11.59 -31.54
C LEU A 63 6.05 10.91 -31.72
N ARG A 64 5.94 9.59 -31.52
CA ARG A 64 4.65 8.87 -31.64
C ARG A 64 3.70 9.25 -30.52
N ARG A 65 4.26 9.61 -29.35
CA ARG A 65 3.53 9.97 -28.12
C ARG A 65 3.59 11.48 -27.82
N GLU A 66 4.39 12.24 -28.59
CA GLU A 66 4.70 13.66 -28.34
C GLU A 66 5.26 13.89 -26.92
N VAL A 67 6.23 13.07 -26.54
CA VAL A 67 6.95 13.18 -25.27
C VAL A 67 8.46 13.20 -25.48
N ARG A 68 9.16 13.71 -24.49
CA ARG A 68 10.61 13.64 -24.34
C ARG A 68 10.96 12.93 -23.04
N ILE A 69 12.00 12.11 -23.05
CA ILE A 69 12.54 11.43 -21.88
C ILE A 69 13.83 12.15 -21.49
N ASP A 70 13.85 12.68 -20.27
CA ASP A 70 14.99 13.38 -19.70
C ASP A 70 15.60 12.61 -18.56
N VAL A 71 16.91 12.72 -18.47
CA VAL A 71 17.65 12.30 -17.29
C VAL A 71 17.38 13.27 -16.13
N VAL A 72 17.15 12.73 -14.94
CA VAL A 72 17.05 13.51 -13.69
C VAL A 72 17.92 12.91 -12.60
N THR A 73 18.55 13.78 -11.80
CA THR A 73 19.16 13.40 -10.52
C THR A 73 18.39 14.12 -9.43
N LEU A 74 17.84 13.37 -8.47
CA LEU A 74 17.00 13.95 -7.43
C LEU A 74 17.45 13.48 -6.06
N GLN A 75 17.51 14.41 -5.11
CA GLN A 75 17.61 14.14 -3.67
C GLN A 75 16.39 14.75 -2.98
N ILE A 76 15.84 14.04 -2.00
CA ILE A 76 14.66 14.44 -1.23
C ILE A 76 14.91 14.24 0.27
N GLU A 77 14.20 15.02 1.07
CA GLU A 77 14.05 14.79 2.51
C GLU A 77 12.75 14.02 2.77
N LEU A 78 12.84 12.88 3.45
CA LEU A 78 11.72 11.95 3.61
C LEU A 78 10.62 12.48 4.52
N ALA A 79 10.96 13.37 5.46
CA ALA A 79 10.01 14.01 6.36
C ALA A 79 9.21 15.16 5.70
N SER A 80 9.76 15.79 4.67
CA SER A 80 9.09 16.86 3.92
C SER A 80 8.05 16.27 2.96
N PRO A 81 6.93 16.98 2.69
CA PRO A 81 5.98 16.56 1.66
C PRO A 81 6.66 16.56 0.27
N PRO A 82 6.12 15.80 -0.71
CA PRO A 82 6.63 15.84 -2.08
C PRO A 82 6.62 17.27 -2.64
N ALA A 83 7.68 17.66 -3.36
CA ALA A 83 7.79 18.99 -3.96
C ALA A 83 7.52 19.01 -5.48
N SER A 84 7.57 17.85 -6.14
CA SER A 84 7.41 17.71 -7.60
C SER A 84 6.89 16.33 -7.98
N THR A 85 6.57 16.13 -9.27
CA THR A 85 6.20 14.81 -9.78
C THR A 85 7.33 13.80 -9.59
N SER A 86 8.56 14.14 -9.98
CA SER A 86 9.71 13.23 -9.82
C SER A 86 10.01 12.90 -8.34
N ASP A 87 9.78 13.83 -7.42
CA ASP A 87 9.85 13.58 -5.97
C ASP A 87 8.80 12.56 -5.53
N ALA A 88 7.54 12.76 -5.92
CA ALA A 88 6.47 11.81 -5.65
C ALA A 88 6.82 10.39 -6.17
N TYR A 89 7.33 10.29 -7.41
CA TYR A 89 7.77 9.01 -7.97
C TYR A 89 8.94 8.40 -7.20
N LEU A 90 9.94 9.17 -6.78
CA LEU A 90 11.06 8.66 -5.99
C LEU A 90 10.55 8.02 -4.69
N ARG A 91 9.62 8.67 -3.98
CA ARG A 91 9.03 8.11 -2.75
C ARG A 91 8.27 6.80 -2.98
N LEU A 92 7.52 6.71 -4.08
CA LEU A 92 6.82 5.48 -4.45
C LEU A 92 7.81 4.36 -4.81
N HIS A 93 8.94 4.68 -5.47
CA HIS A 93 10.00 3.71 -5.72
C HIS A 93 10.66 3.24 -4.42
N LEU A 94 10.94 4.12 -3.45
CA LEU A 94 11.51 3.72 -2.16
C LEU A 94 10.63 2.68 -1.45
N LEU A 95 9.31 2.83 -1.50
CA LEU A 95 8.35 1.85 -0.96
C LEU A 95 8.41 0.52 -1.72
N SER A 96 8.35 0.56 -3.06
CA SER A 96 8.32 -0.65 -3.88
C SER A 96 9.66 -1.39 -3.98
N HIS A 97 10.78 -0.70 -3.74
CA HIS A 97 12.11 -1.29 -3.57
C HIS A 97 12.35 -1.81 -2.14
N LEU A 98 11.36 -1.68 -1.24
CA LEU A 98 11.45 -2.07 0.17
C LEU A 98 12.57 -1.35 0.93
N LEU A 99 12.96 -0.15 0.48
CA LEU A 99 13.95 0.69 1.16
C LEU A 99 13.33 1.42 2.35
N VAL A 100 12.03 1.72 2.27
CA VAL A 100 11.24 2.27 3.36
C VAL A 100 9.96 1.46 3.53
N GLN A 101 9.47 1.35 4.75
CA GLN A 101 8.20 0.69 5.02
C GLN A 101 7.03 1.65 4.74
N PRO A 102 5.80 1.12 4.54
CA PRO A 102 4.61 1.95 4.54
C PRO A 102 4.56 2.85 5.78
N ASN A 103 4.08 4.08 5.60
CA ASN A 103 3.89 5.07 6.65
C ASN A 103 5.18 5.67 7.27
N THR A 104 6.36 5.39 6.71
CA THR A 104 7.64 5.97 7.18
C THR A 104 8.20 7.07 6.27
N VAL A 105 7.49 7.42 5.19
CA VAL A 105 7.82 8.53 4.29
C VAL A 105 6.61 9.47 4.18
N ASN A 106 6.85 10.78 4.14
CA ASN A 106 5.78 11.75 3.99
C ASN A 106 5.25 11.74 2.54
N LEU A 107 3.94 11.54 2.39
CA LEU A 107 3.22 11.52 1.11
C LEU A 107 2.05 12.52 1.12
N ASP A 108 2.03 13.45 2.07
CA ASP A 108 0.97 14.45 2.19
C ASP A 108 0.91 15.28 0.90
N GLY A 109 -0.30 15.43 0.35
CA GLY A 109 -0.51 16.18 -0.89
C GLY A 109 -0.04 15.47 -2.17
N ILE A 110 0.44 14.22 -2.12
CA ILE A 110 0.98 13.50 -3.31
C ILE A 110 0.08 13.56 -4.55
N PHE A 111 -1.25 13.50 -4.38
CA PHE A 111 -2.22 13.57 -5.47
C PHE A 111 -2.14 14.86 -6.30
N ALA A 112 -1.70 15.97 -5.70
CA ALA A 112 -1.53 17.25 -6.39
C ALA A 112 -0.28 17.26 -7.30
N HIS A 113 0.73 16.44 -6.98
CA HIS A 113 1.98 16.34 -7.73
C HIS A 113 1.94 15.31 -8.86
N LEU A 114 1.00 14.36 -8.82
CA LEU A 114 0.84 13.33 -9.85
C LEU A 114 -0.21 13.78 -10.87
N PRO A 115 0.13 14.03 -12.16
CA PRO A 115 -0.87 14.31 -13.17
C PRO A 115 -1.71 13.07 -13.49
N ASN A 116 -2.89 13.27 -14.10
CA ASN A 116 -3.63 12.15 -14.66
C ASN A 116 -2.97 11.72 -15.97
N VAL A 117 -2.66 10.43 -16.13
CA VAL A 117 -1.90 9.90 -17.26
C VAL A 117 -2.68 8.80 -17.96
N VAL A 118 -2.60 8.74 -19.29
CA VAL A 118 -3.01 7.55 -20.04
C VAL A 118 -1.80 6.61 -20.11
N TRP A 119 -1.87 5.52 -19.36
CA TRP A 119 -0.84 4.48 -19.33
C TRP A 119 -1.02 3.59 -20.55
N THR A 120 -0.03 3.53 -21.44
CA THR A 120 -0.09 2.73 -22.67
C THR A 120 0.97 1.64 -22.71
N ASN A 121 0.84 0.69 -23.61
CA ASN A 121 1.89 -0.30 -23.90
C ASN A 121 3.18 0.29 -24.49
N ALA A 122 3.23 1.59 -24.79
CA ALA A 122 4.41 2.30 -25.25
C ALA A 122 4.92 3.35 -24.23
N GLY A 123 4.38 3.38 -23.01
CA GLY A 123 4.71 4.36 -21.98
C GLY A 123 3.60 5.41 -21.76
N PRO A 124 3.85 6.40 -20.89
CA PRO A 124 2.84 7.40 -20.53
C PRO A 124 2.54 8.37 -21.67
N VAL A 125 1.28 8.81 -21.76
CA VAL A 125 0.80 9.84 -22.68
C VAL A 125 -0.15 10.77 -21.90
N SER A 126 -0.10 12.07 -22.15
CA SER A 126 -1.10 12.98 -21.57
C SER A 126 -2.50 12.70 -22.15
N PRO A 127 -3.59 12.90 -21.38
CA PRO A 127 -4.95 12.67 -21.88
C PRO A 127 -5.29 13.44 -23.16
N ASP A 128 -4.81 14.69 -23.26
CA ASP A 128 -5.03 15.57 -24.41
C ASP A 128 -4.27 15.07 -25.64
N SER A 129 -2.98 14.73 -25.50
CA SER A 129 -2.19 14.15 -26.58
C SER A 129 -2.76 12.80 -27.01
N PHE A 130 -3.21 11.95 -26.08
CA PHE A 130 -3.81 10.66 -26.42
C PHE A 130 -5.10 10.81 -27.24
N THR A 131 -5.88 11.87 -26.99
CA THR A 131 -7.06 12.21 -27.77
C THR A 131 -6.69 12.72 -29.17
N ARG A 132 -5.78 13.70 -29.24
CA ARG A 132 -5.30 14.30 -30.50
C ARG A 132 -4.62 13.28 -31.41
N LEU A 133 -3.75 12.43 -30.86
CA LEU A 133 -2.91 11.49 -31.60
C LEU A 133 -3.61 10.15 -31.88
N ARG A 134 -4.87 9.96 -31.47
CA ARG A 134 -5.55 8.66 -31.49
C ARG A 134 -5.45 7.89 -32.83
N PRO A 135 -5.63 8.51 -34.02
CA PRO A 135 -5.45 7.79 -35.29
C PRO A 135 -4.03 7.26 -35.48
N SER A 136 -3.01 8.06 -35.14
CA SER A 136 -1.60 7.69 -35.23
C SER A 136 -1.24 6.60 -34.23
N LEU A 137 -1.64 6.75 -32.95
CA LEU A 137 -1.40 5.76 -31.91
C LEU A 137 -1.98 4.39 -32.28
N ARG A 138 -3.21 4.36 -32.82
CA ARG A 138 -3.83 3.12 -33.33
C ARG A 138 -3.03 2.48 -34.45
N ARG A 139 -2.51 3.26 -35.39
CA ARG A 139 -1.66 2.77 -36.49
C ARG A 139 -0.35 2.16 -35.97
N HIS A 140 0.20 2.70 -34.89
CA HIS A 140 1.40 2.19 -34.23
C HIS A 140 1.11 1.01 -33.27
N GLY A 141 -0.15 0.57 -33.12
CA GLY A 141 -0.51 -0.47 -32.16
C GLY A 141 -0.39 -0.04 -30.70
N ILE A 142 -0.40 1.28 -30.43
CA ILE A 142 -0.33 1.84 -29.09
C ILE A 142 -1.74 1.92 -28.51
N GLN A 143 -1.96 1.25 -27.38
CA GLN A 143 -3.25 1.12 -26.71
C GLN A 143 -3.15 1.46 -25.23
N ALA A 144 -4.22 2.05 -24.69
CA ALA A 144 -4.31 2.36 -23.27
C ALA A 144 -4.54 1.09 -22.44
N ALA A 145 -3.78 0.93 -21.38
CA ALA A 145 -3.98 -0.05 -20.31
C ALA A 145 -4.77 0.54 -19.12
N GLY A 146 -4.70 1.86 -18.90
CA GLY A 146 -5.42 2.54 -17.83
C GLY A 146 -5.31 4.05 -17.91
N ILE A 147 -6.16 4.75 -17.16
CA ILE A 147 -6.13 6.21 -17.00
C ILE A 147 -6.17 6.50 -15.50
N ASP A 148 -5.03 6.88 -14.93
CA ASP A 148 -4.90 7.12 -13.49
C ASP A 148 -3.64 7.97 -13.20
N LYS A 149 -3.53 8.48 -11.98
CA LYS A 149 -2.35 9.16 -11.44
C LYS A 149 -1.24 8.20 -10.99
N PHE A 150 -1.59 6.94 -10.69
CA PHE A 150 -0.65 5.92 -10.22
C PHE A 150 -0.51 4.81 -11.27
N PRO A 151 0.72 4.49 -11.72
CA PRO A 151 0.92 3.36 -12.61
C PRO A 151 0.96 2.02 -11.86
N ARG A 152 1.09 0.93 -12.63
CA ARG A 152 1.34 -0.42 -12.11
C ARG A 152 2.76 -0.53 -11.59
N LEU A 153 2.95 -1.23 -10.47
CA LEU A 153 4.27 -1.46 -9.86
C LEU A 153 5.24 -2.14 -10.84
N THR A 154 4.78 -3.15 -11.57
CA THR A 154 5.63 -4.02 -12.40
C THR A 154 6.16 -3.35 -13.66
N ASP A 155 5.65 -2.17 -14.00
CA ASP A 155 6.20 -1.36 -15.10
C ASP A 155 7.48 -0.62 -14.66
N TYR A 156 7.80 -0.59 -13.36
CA TYR A 156 8.94 0.12 -12.77
C TYR A 156 9.87 -0.80 -11.96
N VAL A 157 9.30 -1.72 -11.18
CA VAL A 157 10.03 -2.57 -10.23
C VAL A 157 9.58 -4.02 -10.39
N THR A 158 10.52 -4.95 -10.43
CA THR A 158 10.23 -6.39 -10.31
C THR A 158 10.61 -6.84 -8.90
N PRO A 159 9.65 -7.02 -7.96
CA PRO A 159 9.99 -7.34 -6.58
C PRO A 159 10.58 -8.75 -6.46
N ALA A 160 11.65 -8.88 -5.66
CA ALA A 160 12.33 -10.15 -5.48
C ALA A 160 11.46 -11.15 -4.69
N LYS A 161 11.32 -12.38 -5.21
CA LYS A 161 10.59 -13.48 -4.56
C LYS A 161 9.11 -13.16 -4.26
N VAL A 162 8.48 -12.36 -5.11
CA VAL A 162 7.06 -12.05 -5.04
C VAL A 162 6.37 -12.60 -6.28
N ARG A 163 5.14 -13.08 -6.13
CA ARG A 163 4.27 -13.45 -7.26
C ARG A 163 3.10 -12.49 -7.34
N ILE A 164 2.77 -12.03 -8.54
CA ILE A 164 1.61 -11.18 -8.81
C ILE A 164 0.89 -11.79 -10.01
N ALA A 165 -0.31 -12.30 -9.81
CA ALA A 165 -1.07 -13.01 -10.85
C ALA A 165 -1.70 -12.03 -11.87
N ASP A 166 -2.23 -10.91 -11.39
CA ASP A 166 -2.69 -9.79 -12.22
C ASP A 166 -1.99 -8.50 -11.79
N THR A 167 -1.06 -8.04 -12.62
CA THR A 167 -0.22 -6.88 -12.31
C THR A 167 -0.97 -5.56 -12.37
N SER A 168 -2.18 -5.52 -12.97
CA SER A 168 -3.00 -4.32 -13.00
C SER A 168 -3.51 -3.89 -11.63
N ARG A 169 -3.46 -4.78 -10.63
CA ARG A 169 -4.02 -4.58 -9.29
C ARG A 169 -2.99 -4.20 -8.22
N VAL A 170 -1.75 -3.95 -8.62
CA VAL A 170 -0.68 -3.52 -7.70
C VAL A 170 -0.13 -2.19 -8.20
N ARG A 171 -0.39 -1.11 -7.44
CA ARG A 171 0.10 0.23 -7.76
C ARG A 171 1.58 0.38 -7.42
N LEU A 172 2.30 1.20 -8.18
CA LEU A 172 3.61 1.71 -7.76
C LEU A 172 3.47 2.39 -6.39
N GLY A 173 4.40 2.10 -5.49
CA GLY A 173 4.32 2.47 -4.07
C GLY A 173 3.72 1.39 -3.17
N ALA A 174 3.24 0.26 -3.70
CA ALA A 174 2.96 -0.92 -2.91
C ALA A 174 4.27 -1.53 -2.37
N HIS A 175 4.26 -2.00 -1.12
CA HIS A 175 5.38 -2.65 -0.45
C HIS A 175 5.08 -4.14 -0.29
N LEU A 176 5.74 -5.00 -1.08
CA LEU A 176 5.49 -6.44 -1.08
C LEU A 176 6.75 -7.17 -0.59
N ALA A 177 6.72 -7.63 0.66
CA ALA A 177 7.84 -8.37 1.23
C ALA A 177 8.06 -9.74 0.53
N PRO A 178 9.31 -10.24 0.47
CA PRO A 178 9.61 -11.56 -0.08
C PRO A 178 8.71 -12.68 0.48
N GLY A 179 8.23 -13.56 -0.40
CA GLY A 179 7.27 -14.62 -0.04
C GLY A 179 5.80 -14.22 -0.29
N THR A 180 5.52 -12.93 -0.47
CA THR A 180 4.17 -12.47 -0.81
C THR A 180 3.68 -13.02 -2.14
N THR A 181 2.43 -13.47 -2.16
CA THR A 181 1.70 -13.80 -3.38
C THR A 181 0.44 -12.95 -3.46
N VAL A 182 0.33 -12.13 -4.49
CA VAL A 182 -0.91 -11.41 -4.83
C VAL A 182 -1.62 -12.20 -5.93
N MET A 183 -2.76 -12.81 -5.60
CA MET A 183 -3.60 -13.55 -6.56
C MET A 183 -4.48 -12.59 -7.37
N HIS A 184 -5.21 -13.10 -8.36
CA HIS A 184 -5.97 -12.30 -9.33
C HIS A 184 -6.97 -11.31 -8.69
N GLU A 185 -7.60 -11.67 -7.57
CA GLU A 185 -8.51 -10.77 -6.84
C GLU A 185 -7.82 -9.87 -5.82
N GLY A 186 -6.55 -10.17 -5.53
CA GLY A 186 -5.68 -9.37 -4.69
C GLY A 186 -5.53 -7.95 -5.25
N PHE A 187 -5.55 -6.96 -4.38
CA PHE A 187 -5.25 -5.58 -4.73
C PHE A 187 -4.40 -4.95 -3.65
N VAL A 188 -3.34 -4.23 -4.03
CA VAL A 188 -2.48 -3.51 -3.09
C VAL A 188 -2.27 -2.08 -3.58
N ASN A 189 -2.69 -1.13 -2.75
CA ASN A 189 -2.56 0.29 -3.04
C ASN A 189 -1.13 0.80 -2.73
N PHE A 190 -0.86 2.07 -3.06
CA PHE A 190 0.38 2.71 -2.64
C PHE A 190 0.44 2.90 -1.12
N ASN A 191 1.66 3.01 -0.57
CA ASN A 191 1.91 3.14 0.87
C ASN A 191 1.17 2.09 1.70
N ALA A 192 1.13 0.86 1.18
CA ALA A 192 0.42 -0.26 1.76
C ALA A 192 1.08 -1.57 1.32
N GLY A 193 0.75 -2.66 2.00
CA GLY A 193 1.16 -4.00 1.59
C GLY A 193 1.59 -4.87 2.76
N THR A 194 2.59 -5.71 2.54
CA THR A 194 2.98 -6.81 3.42
C THR A 194 4.36 -6.59 4.01
N LEU A 195 4.56 -6.94 5.28
CA LEU A 195 5.85 -6.91 5.97
C LEU A 195 6.54 -8.27 6.03
N GLY A 196 5.88 -9.32 5.56
CA GLY A 196 6.41 -10.68 5.49
C GLY A 196 5.74 -11.51 4.42
N SER A 197 5.81 -12.83 4.55
CA SER A 197 5.17 -13.77 3.65
C SER A 197 3.66 -13.75 3.86
N SER A 198 2.88 -13.48 2.81
CA SER A 198 1.42 -13.39 2.89
C SER A 198 0.76 -13.89 1.60
N MET A 199 -0.42 -14.51 1.74
CA MET A 199 -1.35 -14.70 0.62
C MET A 199 -2.31 -13.50 0.55
N VAL A 200 -2.36 -12.83 -0.60
CA VAL A 200 -3.21 -11.64 -0.82
C VAL A 200 -4.18 -11.90 -1.97
N GLU A 201 -5.42 -12.19 -1.63
CA GLU A 201 -6.53 -12.45 -2.55
C GLU A 201 -7.69 -11.44 -2.37
N GLY A 202 -7.56 -10.55 -1.39
CA GLY A 202 -8.47 -9.41 -1.14
C GLY A 202 -7.80 -8.06 -1.34
N ARG A 203 -8.46 -6.99 -0.87
CA ARG A 203 -8.07 -5.61 -1.11
C ARG A 203 -7.37 -4.99 0.11
N ILE A 204 -6.09 -4.63 -0.06
CA ILE A 204 -5.29 -3.86 0.89
C ILE A 204 -5.35 -2.38 0.51
N SER A 205 -6.11 -1.60 1.28
CA SER A 205 -6.27 -0.16 1.05
C SER A 205 -5.00 0.64 1.36
N GLN A 206 -4.95 1.88 0.89
CA GLN A 206 -3.84 2.81 1.16
C GLN A 206 -3.60 2.96 2.67
N GLY A 207 -2.32 2.92 3.08
CA GLY A 207 -1.90 3.04 4.48
C GLY A 207 -1.95 1.74 5.28
N VAL A 208 -2.61 0.70 4.77
CA VAL A 208 -2.79 -0.58 5.46
C VAL A 208 -1.53 -1.43 5.37
N VAL A 209 -1.15 -2.01 6.51
CA VAL A 209 0.00 -2.90 6.63
C VAL A 209 -0.46 -4.28 7.11
N VAL A 210 0.06 -5.32 6.47
CA VAL A 210 -0.22 -6.73 6.79
C VAL A 210 1.04 -7.41 7.30
N GLY A 211 0.95 -7.99 8.50
CA GLY A 211 2.03 -8.70 9.17
C GLY A 211 2.38 -10.05 8.54
N ASP A 212 3.50 -10.62 8.99
CA ASP A 212 4.03 -11.87 8.47
C ASP A 212 3.09 -13.07 8.74
N GLY A 213 2.99 -13.97 7.75
CA GLY A 213 2.17 -15.18 7.80
C GLY A 213 0.66 -14.93 7.74
N SER A 214 0.22 -13.69 7.48
CA SER A 214 -1.21 -13.37 7.39
C SER A 214 -1.77 -13.57 5.99
N ASP A 215 -3.00 -14.07 5.93
CA ASP A 215 -3.72 -14.38 4.69
C ASP A 215 -4.98 -13.53 4.54
N ILE A 216 -5.07 -12.84 3.41
CA ILE A 216 -6.19 -11.98 3.04
C ILE A 216 -7.01 -12.73 1.99
N GLY A 217 -8.05 -13.44 2.42
CA GLY A 217 -8.84 -14.33 1.58
C GLY A 217 -9.56 -13.65 0.41
N GLY A 218 -9.95 -14.46 -0.57
CA GLY A 218 -10.52 -14.01 -1.85
C GLY A 218 -11.64 -12.98 -1.69
N GLY A 219 -11.48 -11.80 -2.27
CA GLY A 219 -12.50 -10.73 -2.24
C GLY A 219 -12.64 -10.00 -0.90
N ALA A 220 -11.84 -10.34 0.12
CA ALA A 220 -11.88 -9.68 1.42
C ALA A 220 -11.59 -8.17 1.31
N SER A 221 -12.15 -7.38 2.25
CA SER A 221 -12.08 -5.92 2.24
C SER A 221 -11.35 -5.40 3.47
N ILE A 222 -10.21 -4.73 3.30
CA ILE A 222 -9.60 -3.97 4.39
C ILE A 222 -9.87 -2.49 4.17
N MET A 223 -10.66 -1.88 5.05
CA MET A 223 -11.09 -0.50 4.91
C MET A 223 -9.88 0.44 5.01
N GLY A 224 -9.74 1.35 4.05
CA GLY A 224 -8.80 2.47 4.18
C GLY A 224 -9.38 3.55 5.09
N THR A 225 -8.53 4.48 5.52
CA THR A 225 -8.89 5.63 6.38
C THR A 225 -10.09 6.43 5.82
N LEU A 226 -10.25 6.48 4.48
CA LEU A 226 -11.28 7.26 3.80
C LEU A 226 -12.67 6.60 3.75
N SER A 227 -12.80 5.32 4.12
CA SER A 227 -14.00 4.53 3.82
C SER A 227 -14.99 4.35 4.98
N GLY A 228 -14.75 4.93 6.16
CA GLY A 228 -15.65 4.71 7.31
C GLY A 228 -15.57 5.68 8.49
N GLY A 229 -15.21 6.96 8.25
CA GLY A 229 -15.37 8.03 9.26
C GLY A 229 -14.37 8.04 10.42
N GLY A 230 -13.30 7.25 10.34
CA GLY A 230 -12.21 7.22 11.34
C GLY A 230 -10.88 7.73 10.77
N THR A 231 -10.05 8.35 11.60
CA THR A 231 -8.67 8.76 11.25
C THR A 231 -7.63 7.67 11.50
N GLN A 232 -8.03 6.56 12.15
CA GLN A 232 -7.12 5.48 12.51
C GLN A 232 -6.73 4.66 11.28
N ARG A 233 -5.42 4.41 11.17
CA ARG A 233 -4.86 3.53 10.13
C ARG A 233 -5.04 2.08 10.56
N ILE A 234 -5.67 1.28 9.70
CA ILE A 234 -5.89 -0.14 9.94
C ILE A 234 -4.61 -0.93 9.70
N SER A 235 -4.29 -1.84 10.61
CA SER A 235 -3.21 -2.82 10.47
C SER A 235 -3.74 -4.24 10.70
N ILE A 236 -3.09 -5.21 10.05
CA ILE A 236 -3.30 -6.64 10.27
C ILE A 236 -2.03 -7.18 10.90
N GLY A 237 -2.16 -7.81 12.08
CA GLY A 237 -1.09 -8.47 12.78
C GLY A 237 -0.52 -9.67 12.02
N ALA A 238 0.38 -10.40 12.66
CA ALA A 238 0.97 -11.63 12.13
C ALA A 238 0.03 -12.83 12.27
N ARG A 239 0.11 -13.79 11.33
CA ARG A 239 -0.66 -15.05 11.33
C ARG A 239 -2.18 -14.86 11.45
N ALA A 240 -2.68 -13.72 11.01
CA ALA A 240 -4.11 -13.44 10.95
C ALA A 240 -4.73 -14.00 9.67
N LEU A 241 -6.02 -14.31 9.72
CA LEU A 241 -6.78 -14.81 8.57
C LEU A 241 -8.04 -13.98 8.38
N LEU A 242 -8.14 -13.32 7.23
CA LEU A 242 -9.41 -12.75 6.78
C LEU A 242 -10.06 -13.75 5.82
N GLY A 243 -11.21 -14.31 6.19
CA GLY A 243 -11.92 -15.25 5.33
C GLY A 243 -12.35 -14.63 4.00
N ALA A 244 -12.63 -15.46 3.00
CA ALA A 244 -13.11 -14.99 1.71
C ALA A 244 -14.37 -14.12 1.86
N ASN A 245 -14.44 -13.02 1.10
CA ASN A 245 -15.52 -12.02 1.14
C ASN A 245 -15.81 -11.42 2.53
N SER A 246 -14.91 -11.58 3.49
CA SER A 246 -14.97 -10.85 4.76
C SER A 246 -14.65 -9.36 4.56
N GLY A 247 -14.85 -8.57 5.60
CA GLY A 247 -14.36 -7.21 5.61
C GLY A 247 -14.11 -6.69 7.01
N ILE A 248 -13.20 -5.73 7.12
CA ILE A 248 -12.81 -5.14 8.39
C ILE A 248 -12.71 -3.63 8.31
N GLY A 249 -13.17 -2.97 9.37
CA GLY A 249 -13.06 -1.53 9.61
C GLY A 249 -12.36 -1.21 10.93
N ILE A 250 -11.60 -2.17 11.48
CA ILE A 250 -10.74 -2.06 12.67
C ILE A 250 -9.41 -2.74 12.39
N SER A 251 -8.37 -2.46 13.20
CA SER A 251 -7.15 -3.26 13.17
C SER A 251 -7.42 -4.67 13.71
N ILE A 252 -6.76 -5.66 13.13
CA ILE A 252 -6.84 -7.06 13.54
C ILE A 252 -5.50 -7.42 14.15
N GLY A 253 -5.50 -7.90 15.40
CA GLY A 253 -4.27 -8.30 16.09
C GLY A 253 -3.70 -9.61 15.56
N ASP A 254 -2.55 -9.99 16.11
CA ASP A 254 -1.89 -11.26 15.79
C ASP A 254 -2.82 -12.45 16.04
N ASP A 255 -2.62 -13.53 15.26
CA ASP A 255 -3.31 -14.81 15.43
C ASP A 255 -4.84 -14.67 15.45
N SER A 256 -5.40 -13.66 14.78
CA SER A 256 -6.84 -13.41 14.78
C SER A 256 -7.51 -13.84 13.47
N VAL A 257 -8.79 -14.19 13.53
CA VAL A 257 -9.55 -14.71 12.40
C VAL A 257 -10.85 -13.94 12.23
N VAL A 258 -11.19 -13.59 11.01
CA VAL A 258 -12.52 -13.10 10.63
C VAL A 258 -13.15 -14.12 9.70
N GLU A 259 -14.33 -14.61 10.07
CA GLU A 259 -15.09 -15.56 9.27
C GLU A 259 -15.34 -15.06 7.85
N ALA A 260 -15.38 -15.98 6.89
CA ALA A 260 -15.80 -15.69 5.52
C ALA A 260 -17.18 -15.03 5.46
N GLY A 261 -17.33 -14.01 4.61
CA GLY A 261 -18.58 -13.26 4.43
C GLY A 261 -18.96 -12.32 5.59
N LEU A 262 -18.18 -12.27 6.67
CA LEU A 262 -18.43 -11.33 7.78
C LEU A 262 -17.72 -10.00 7.55
N TYR A 263 -18.48 -8.91 7.51
CA TYR A 263 -17.93 -7.55 7.59
C TYR A 263 -18.02 -7.01 9.02
N VAL A 264 -16.88 -6.72 9.65
CA VAL A 264 -16.76 -6.13 10.98
C VAL A 264 -16.38 -4.65 10.86
N THR A 265 -17.34 -3.75 10.98
CA THR A 265 -17.08 -2.29 11.01
C THR A 265 -16.76 -1.84 12.44
N ALA A 266 -16.10 -0.68 12.61
CA ALA A 266 -15.79 -0.12 13.93
C ALA A 266 -17.02 0.01 14.85
N GLY A 267 -18.19 0.33 14.29
CA GLY A 267 -19.46 0.46 15.02
C GLY A 267 -20.24 -0.84 15.19
N THR A 268 -19.78 -1.96 14.63
CA THR A 268 -20.44 -3.26 14.78
C THR A 268 -20.49 -3.62 16.27
N LYS A 269 -21.69 -3.93 16.77
CA LYS A 269 -21.86 -4.45 18.13
C LYS A 269 -21.57 -5.95 18.11
N VAL A 270 -20.62 -6.37 18.92
CA VAL A 270 -20.11 -7.74 18.95
C VAL A 270 -20.39 -8.36 20.32
N VAL A 271 -21.01 -9.53 20.32
CA VAL A 271 -21.26 -10.32 21.53
C VAL A 271 -19.98 -11.02 21.95
N VAL A 272 -19.55 -10.81 23.19
CA VAL A 272 -18.37 -11.46 23.79
C VAL A 272 -18.80 -12.83 24.32
N VAL A 273 -18.42 -13.90 23.62
CA VAL A 273 -18.77 -15.26 24.03
C VAL A 273 -17.84 -15.73 25.13
N GLY A 274 -18.40 -16.38 26.16
CA GLY A 274 -17.65 -16.83 27.34
C GLY A 274 -17.33 -15.71 28.34
N GLY A 275 -17.70 -14.46 28.05
CA GLY A 275 -17.64 -13.35 29.01
C GLY A 275 -18.72 -13.48 30.10
N ALA A 276 -18.47 -12.86 31.25
CA ALA A 276 -19.47 -12.77 32.31
C ALA A 276 -20.72 -12.06 31.78
N PRO A 277 -21.94 -12.58 32.06
CA PRO A 277 -23.17 -11.87 31.72
C PRO A 277 -23.16 -10.47 32.35
N ARG A 278 -23.82 -9.54 31.70
CA ARG A 278 -24.14 -8.25 32.31
C ARG A 278 -25.03 -8.46 33.53
N ALA A 279 -25.12 -7.44 34.40
CA ALA A 279 -25.96 -7.48 35.59
C ALA A 279 -27.45 -7.77 35.28
N ASP A 280 -27.92 -7.50 34.06
CA ASP A 280 -29.27 -7.80 33.57
C ASP A 280 -29.42 -9.22 32.99
N GLY A 281 -28.39 -10.07 33.12
CA GLY A 281 -28.35 -11.44 32.62
C GLY A 281 -28.11 -11.57 31.11
N ARG A 282 -27.95 -10.46 30.39
CA ARG A 282 -27.70 -10.50 28.93
C ARG A 282 -26.23 -10.74 28.60
N PRO A 283 -25.92 -11.30 27.41
CA PRO A 283 -24.54 -11.43 26.96
C PRO A 283 -23.82 -10.09 26.92
N GLN A 284 -22.55 -10.08 27.32
CA GLN A 284 -21.72 -8.89 27.19
C GLN A 284 -21.58 -8.54 25.70
N THR A 285 -21.73 -7.26 25.39
CA THR A 285 -21.60 -6.71 24.04
C THR A 285 -20.71 -5.48 24.09
N VAL A 286 -19.79 -5.36 23.13
CA VAL A 286 -18.89 -4.20 22.95
C VAL A 286 -18.96 -3.71 21.51
N LYS A 287 -18.50 -2.48 21.22
CA LYS A 287 -18.27 -2.09 19.82
C LYS A 287 -16.96 -2.71 19.34
N ALA A 288 -16.91 -3.13 18.07
CA ALA A 288 -15.73 -3.77 17.51
C ALA A 288 -14.46 -2.90 17.60
N VAL A 289 -14.59 -1.57 17.58
CA VAL A 289 -13.44 -0.65 17.77
C VAL A 289 -12.72 -0.84 19.11
N GLU A 290 -13.42 -1.29 20.15
CA GLU A 290 -12.83 -1.58 21.47
C GLU A 290 -11.92 -2.83 21.43
N LEU A 291 -12.05 -3.66 20.39
CA LEU A 291 -11.27 -4.88 20.14
C LEU A 291 -10.16 -4.65 19.10
N SER A 292 -9.99 -3.42 18.61
CA SER A 292 -9.04 -3.10 17.54
C SER A 292 -7.61 -3.45 17.97
N GLY A 293 -6.94 -4.31 17.19
CA GLY A 293 -5.56 -4.73 17.43
C GLY A 293 -5.37 -5.78 18.53
N VAL A 294 -6.44 -6.20 19.22
CA VAL A 294 -6.35 -7.26 20.23
C VAL A 294 -6.06 -8.60 19.54
N PRO A 295 -5.04 -9.37 19.97
CA PRO A 295 -4.65 -10.62 19.33
C PRO A 295 -5.55 -11.79 19.75
N ASN A 296 -5.41 -12.93 19.08
CA ASN A 296 -6.07 -14.20 19.38
C ASN A 296 -7.61 -14.15 19.38
N LEU A 297 -8.22 -13.28 18.56
CA LEU A 297 -9.68 -13.17 18.46
C LEU A 297 -10.23 -13.91 17.24
N LEU A 298 -11.39 -14.55 17.40
CA LEU A 298 -12.21 -15.07 16.32
C LEU A 298 -13.49 -14.24 16.23
N PHE A 299 -13.68 -13.54 15.12
CA PHE A 299 -14.93 -12.88 14.77
C PHE A 299 -15.76 -13.79 13.87
N ARG A 300 -17.01 -14.05 14.25
CA ARG A 300 -17.95 -14.85 13.47
C ARG A 300 -19.38 -14.31 13.54
N ARG A 301 -20.25 -14.74 12.64
CA ARG A 301 -21.69 -14.57 12.73
C ARG A 301 -22.31 -15.89 13.17
N ASN A 302 -23.03 -15.87 14.28
CA ASN A 302 -23.83 -17.01 14.69
C ASN A 302 -24.94 -17.25 13.66
N SER A 303 -24.92 -18.42 13.00
CA SER A 303 -25.85 -18.74 11.91
C SER A 303 -27.28 -19.00 12.38
N LEU A 304 -27.50 -19.28 13.68
CA LEU A 304 -28.84 -19.48 14.24
C LEU A 304 -29.47 -18.16 14.70
N THR A 305 -28.68 -17.25 15.28
CA THR A 305 -29.20 -16.01 15.88
C THR A 305 -28.95 -14.77 15.03
N GLY A 306 -28.04 -14.84 14.06
CA GLY A 306 -27.57 -13.71 13.26
C GLY A 306 -26.62 -12.76 14.01
N ALA A 307 -26.38 -12.99 15.31
CA ALA A 307 -25.50 -12.15 16.13
C ALA A 307 -24.05 -12.22 15.64
N VAL A 308 -23.37 -11.08 15.62
CA VAL A 308 -21.91 -11.04 15.44
C VAL A 308 -21.27 -11.30 16.79
N GLU A 309 -20.39 -12.29 16.83
CA GLU A 309 -19.74 -12.81 18.04
C GLU A 309 -18.23 -12.64 17.93
N VAL A 310 -17.59 -12.45 19.09
CA VAL A 310 -16.14 -12.56 19.26
C VAL A 310 -15.84 -13.60 20.33
N LEU A 311 -14.84 -14.43 20.05
CA LEU A 311 -14.39 -15.51 20.93
C LEU A 311 -12.86 -15.51 20.99
N PRO A 312 -12.25 -15.89 22.12
CA PRO A 312 -10.81 -16.11 22.15
C PRO A 312 -10.47 -17.43 21.42
N ARG A 313 -9.32 -17.46 20.73
CA ARG A 313 -8.85 -18.65 19.99
C ARG A 313 -8.04 -19.61 20.85
N THR A 314 -7.30 -19.07 21.80
CA THR A 314 -6.64 -19.82 22.87
C THR A 314 -7.58 -19.76 24.07
N GLY A 315 -7.88 -20.86 24.78
CA GLY A 315 -8.89 -20.89 25.86
C GLY A 315 -8.73 -19.93 27.05
N ALA A 316 -7.78 -18.98 27.01
CA ALA A 316 -7.76 -17.78 27.84
C ALA A 316 -8.91 -16.82 27.44
N GLY A 317 -9.53 -16.12 28.40
CA GLY A 317 -10.61 -15.16 28.13
C GLY A 317 -10.17 -13.98 27.26
N ILE A 318 -11.13 -13.16 26.81
CA ILE A 318 -10.84 -11.93 26.06
C ILE A 318 -10.45 -10.82 27.06
N GLU A 319 -9.20 -10.38 27.03
CA GLU A 319 -8.74 -9.23 27.80
C GLU A 319 -9.09 -7.94 27.06
N LEU A 320 -10.12 -7.25 27.54
CA LEU A 320 -10.47 -5.91 27.06
C LEU A 320 -9.54 -4.87 27.70
N ASN A 321 -9.22 -3.81 26.96
CA ASN A 321 -8.38 -2.74 27.47
C ASN A 321 -9.00 -2.12 28.74
N THR A 322 -8.33 -2.29 29.87
CA THR A 322 -8.80 -1.84 31.19
C THR A 322 -8.96 -0.32 31.28
N ALA A 323 -8.26 0.45 30.43
CA ALA A 323 -8.39 1.90 30.37
C ALA A 323 -9.71 2.40 29.74
N LEU A 324 -10.44 1.55 29.01
CA LEU A 324 -11.74 1.88 28.42
C LEU A 324 -12.94 1.45 29.31
N HIS A 325 -12.67 0.73 30.40
CA HIS A 325 -13.68 0.11 31.25
C HIS A 325 -13.52 0.47 32.74
N ALA A 326 -12.77 1.55 33.03
CA ALA A 326 -12.71 2.19 34.35
C ALA A 326 -13.78 3.28 34.49
#